data_AF-A0A1D7QFB0-F1
#
_entry.id   AF-A0A1D7QFB0-F1
#
_cell.length_a   1.000
_cell.length_b   1.000
_cell.length_c   1.000
_cell.angle_alpha   90.00
_cell.angle_beta   90.00
_cell.angle_gamma   90.00
#
_symmetry.space_group_name_H-M   'P 1'
#
loop_
_entity.id
_entity.type
_entity.pdbx_description
1 polymer ?
#
loop_
_entity_poly.entity_id
_entity_poly.type
_entity_poly.pdbx_seq_one_letter_code
_entity_poly.pdbx_strand_id
1 'polypeptide(L)'
;MENKNTGQTIGKVLRKAKFWESPQLLSINERQRLMLNKLLEGFEGKLTSSKWAKIAKCLQDTATRDIQNLVKRGLMLKEKGGGRSTSYVLNI
;
A
#
# COMPACT_ATOMS: atom_id res chain seq x y z
N MET A 1 30.17 13.76 -11.47
CA MET A 1 29.15 13.09 -10.63
C MET A 1 27.81 13.70 -11.00
N GLU A 2 26.98 12.95 -11.73
CA GLU A 2 25.74 13.43 -12.30
C GLU A 2 24.60 13.25 -11.30
N ASN A 3 23.92 14.34 -10.92
CA ASN A 3 22.82 14.37 -9.96
C ASN A 3 21.58 13.61 -10.49
N LYS A 4 21.55 12.28 -10.32
CA LYS A 4 20.42 11.40 -10.69
C LYS A 4 19.23 11.44 -9.72
N ASN A 5 19.20 12.36 -8.76
CA ASN A 5 18.21 12.32 -7.67
C ASN A 5 16.98 13.23 -7.86
N THR A 6 17.07 14.28 -8.69
CA THR A 6 16.00 15.31 -8.74
C THR A 6 14.77 14.84 -9.50
N GLY A 7 14.93 14.18 -10.66
CA GLY A 7 13.80 13.70 -11.48
C GLY A 7 13.01 12.54 -10.85
N GLN A 8 13.71 11.60 -10.20
CA GLN A 8 13.06 10.45 -9.54
C GLN A 8 12.31 10.87 -8.27
N THR A 9 12.84 11.86 -7.54
CA THR A 9 12.20 12.39 -6.32
C THR A 9 10.92 13.16 -6.64
N ILE A 10 10.94 14.02 -7.67
CA ILE A 10 9.74 14.75 -8.13
C ILE A 10 8.65 13.77 -8.58
N GLY A 11 9.00 12.73 -9.34
CA GLY A 11 8.04 11.71 -9.77
C GLY A 11 7.37 10.96 -8.62
N LYS A 12 8.11 10.62 -7.55
CA LYS A 12 7.55 9.98 -6.35
C LYS A 12 6.61 10.91 -5.58
N VAL A 13 6.98 12.18 -5.41
CA VAL A 13 6.16 13.18 -4.73
C VAL A 13 4.84 13.41 -5.47
N LEU A 14 4.89 13.55 -6.80
CA LEU A 14 3.69 13.74 -7.63
C LEU A 14 2.75 12.52 -7.61
N ARG A 15 3.29 11.29 -7.64
CA ARG A 15 2.49 10.07 -7.50
C ARG A 15 1.83 9.96 -6.13
N LYS A 16 2.55 10.29 -5.06
CA LYS A 16 2.00 10.32 -3.69
C LYS A 16 0.88 11.35 -3.58
N ALA A 17 1.09 12.57 -4.08
CA ALA A 17 0.07 13.62 -4.07
C ALA A 17 -1.22 13.19 -4.80
N LYS A 18 -1.10 12.73 -6.04
CA LYS A 18 -2.24 12.23 -6.83
C LYS A 18 -2.96 11.06 -6.18
N PHE A 19 -2.22 10.15 -5.54
CA PHE A 19 -2.83 9.05 -4.80
C PHE A 19 -3.71 9.58 -3.67
N TRP A 20 -3.23 10.54 -2.89
CA TRP A 20 -3.95 11.13 -1.75
C TRP A 20 -5.15 12.02 -2.13
N GLU A 21 -5.21 12.50 -3.37
CA GLU A 21 -6.38 13.22 -3.90
C GLU A 21 -7.58 12.30 -4.21
N SER A 22 -7.40 10.97 -4.16
CA SER A 22 -8.47 10.02 -4.48
C SER A 22 -9.64 10.10 -3.47
N PRO A 23 -10.89 10.29 -3.93
CA PRO A 23 -12.08 10.24 -3.06
C PRO A 23 -12.22 8.92 -2.30
N GLN A 24 -11.62 7.85 -2.81
CA GLN A 24 -11.63 6.53 -2.20
C GLN A 24 -10.98 6.51 -0.80
N LEU A 25 -10.18 7.52 -0.47
CA LEU A 25 -9.46 7.65 0.80
C LEU A 25 -10.27 8.33 1.92
N LEU A 26 -11.45 8.89 1.63
CA LEU A 26 -12.26 9.67 2.60
C LEU A 26 -12.74 8.88 3.83
N SER A 27 -12.62 7.55 3.84
CA SER A 27 -13.10 6.72 4.96
C SER A 27 -12.18 5.53 5.24
N ILE A 28 -10.87 5.72 5.05
CA ILE A 28 -9.90 4.71 5.47
C ILE A 28 -9.61 4.85 6.96
N ASN A 29 -9.34 3.73 7.63
CA ASN A 29 -8.95 3.73 9.04
C ASN A 29 -7.45 4.00 9.23
N GLU A 30 -7.03 4.21 10.47
CA GLU A 30 -5.62 4.52 10.80
C GLU A 30 -4.64 3.43 10.37
N ARG A 31 -5.02 2.14 10.47
CA ARG A 31 -4.17 1.02 10.05
C ARG A 31 -3.98 0.99 8.54
N GLN A 32 -5.05 1.24 7.79
CA GLN A 32 -5.00 1.40 6.34
C GLN A 32 -4.13 2.59 5.95
N ARG A 33 -4.31 3.75 6.57
CA ARG A 33 -3.50 4.94 6.32
C ARG A 33 -2.02 4.70 6.61
N LEU A 34 -1.70 4.05 7.72
CA LEU A 34 -0.33 3.65 8.08
C LEU A 34 0.31 2.80 6.98
N MET A 35 -0.39 1.76 6.54
CA MET A 35 0.13 0.82 5.55
C MET A 35 0.25 1.44 4.17
N LEU A 36 -0.71 2.27 3.74
CA LEU A 36 -0.63 3.01 2.48
C LEU A 36 0.58 3.96 2.46
N ASN A 37 0.83 4.69 3.55
CA ASN A 37 2.02 5.54 3.67
C ASN A 37 3.32 4.74 3.53
N LYS A 38 3.45 3.61 4.22
CA LYS A 38 4.62 2.74 4.12
C LYS A 38 4.83 2.21 2.70
N LEU A 39 3.77 1.80 2.03
CA LEU A 39 3.85 1.33 0.64
C LEU A 39 4.29 2.44 -0.32
N LEU A 40 3.80 3.67 -0.12
CA LEU A 40 4.17 4.83 -0.94
C LEU A 40 5.61 5.30 -0.71
N GLU A 41 6.16 5.10 0.49
CA GLU A 41 7.56 5.43 0.83
C GLU A 41 8.56 4.39 0.31
N GLY A 42 8.07 3.20 -0.01
CA GLY A 42 8.87 2.05 -0.40
C GLY A 42 8.71 0.93 0.61
N PHE A 43 8.41 -0.26 0.11
CA PHE A 43 8.16 -1.44 0.94
C PHE A 43 9.00 -2.60 0.47
N GLU A 44 9.83 -3.13 1.37
CA GLU A 44 10.70 -4.25 1.04
C GLU A 44 9.92 -5.57 1.07
N GLY A 45 10.03 -6.32 -0.03
CA GLY A 45 9.38 -7.62 -0.21
C GLY A 45 7.87 -7.52 -0.43
N LYS A 46 7.21 -8.68 -0.40
CA LYS A 46 5.77 -8.80 -0.66
C LYS A 46 4.93 -8.43 0.56
N LEU A 47 3.90 -7.63 0.36
CA LEU A 47 2.90 -7.36 1.41
C LEU A 47 1.88 -8.50 1.46
N THR A 48 1.82 -9.20 2.59
CA THR A 48 0.83 -10.23 2.90
C THR A 48 -0.05 -9.79 4.08
N SER A 49 -1.17 -10.48 4.33
CA SER A 49 -2.00 -10.18 5.52
C SER A 49 -1.26 -10.40 6.84
N SER A 50 -0.35 -11.38 6.90
CA SER A 50 0.49 -11.60 8.09
C SER A 50 1.51 -10.48 8.32
N LYS A 51 2.10 -9.92 7.26
CA LYS A 51 3.02 -8.77 7.38
C LYS A 51 2.28 -7.50 7.77
N TRP A 52 1.08 -7.28 7.21
CA TRP A 52 0.18 -6.21 7.63
C TRP A 52 -0.17 -6.31 9.12
N ALA A 53 -0.62 -7.47 9.58
CA ALA A 53 -1.00 -7.71 10.97
C ALA A 53 0.11 -7.35 11.96
N LYS A 54 1.35 -7.77 11.65
CA LYS A 54 2.54 -7.45 12.46
C LYS A 54 2.83 -5.95 12.52
N ILE A 55 2.76 -5.25 11.39
CA ILE A 55 3.09 -3.82 11.31
C ILE A 55 1.99 -2.96 11.93
N ALA A 56 0.73 -3.26 11.64
CA ALA A 56 -0.43 -2.52 12.13
C ALA A 56 -0.90 -2.97 13.52
N LYS A 57 -0.18 -3.91 14.16
CA LYS A 57 -0.45 -4.45 15.50
C LYS A 57 -1.91 -4.91 15.66
N CYS A 58 -2.41 -5.66 14.67
CA CYS A 58 -3.76 -6.19 14.68
C CYS A 58 -3.78 -7.69 14.33
N LEU A 59 -4.92 -8.35 14.56
CA LEU A 59 -5.11 -9.75 14.17
C LEU A 59 -5.09 -9.90 12.64
N GLN A 60 -4.71 -11.09 12.17
CA GLN A 60 -4.62 -11.38 10.74
C GLN A 60 -5.98 -11.27 10.02
N ASP A 61 -7.08 -11.59 10.68
CA ASP A 61 -8.43 -11.41 10.13
C ASP A 61 -8.77 -9.93 9.97
N THR A 62 -8.42 -9.11 10.96
CA THR A 62 -8.57 -7.65 10.89
C THR A 62 -7.73 -7.08 9.75
N ALA A 63 -6.47 -7.51 9.62
CA ALA A 63 -5.61 -7.13 8.51
C ALA A 63 -6.18 -7.53 7.14
N THR A 64 -6.75 -8.73 7.05
CA THR A 64 -7.39 -9.20 5.81
C THR A 64 -8.59 -8.34 5.46
N ARG A 65 -9.44 -7.97 6.44
CA ARG A 65 -10.57 -7.05 6.22
C ARG A 65 -10.10 -5.65 5.78
N ASP A 66 -9.06 -5.12 6.41
CA ASP A 66 -8.47 -3.83 6.05
C ASP A 66 -7.99 -3.85 4.58
N ILE A 67 -7.25 -4.89 4.17
CA ILE A 67 -6.75 -5.06 2.81
C ILE A 67 -7.90 -5.21 1.81
N GLN A 68 -8.87 -6.08 2.10
CA GLN A 68 -10.01 -6.31 1.20
C GLN A 68 -10.85 -5.05 1.02
N ASN A 69 -10.99 -4.22 2.06
CA ASN A 69 -11.64 -2.93 1.94
C ASN A 69 -10.89 -1.99 0.99
N LEU A 70 -9.55 -1.97 1.01
CA LEU A 70 -8.74 -1.18 0.07
C LEU A 70 -8.77 -1.74 -1.36
N VAL A 71 -8.80 -3.06 -1.52
CA VAL A 71 -8.97 -3.72 -2.83
C VAL A 71 -10.32 -3.37 -3.45
N LYS A 72 -11.41 -3.46 -2.69
CA LYS A 72 -12.76 -3.06 -3.15
C LYS A 72 -12.83 -1.60 -3.58
N ARG A 73 -12.05 -0.73 -2.94
CA ARG A 73 -11.94 0.68 -3.29
C ARG A 73 -11.01 0.94 -4.49
N GLY A 74 -10.34 -0.08 -5.01
CA GLY A 74 -9.38 0.07 -6.11
C GLY A 74 -8.05 0.72 -5.70
N LEU A 75 -7.76 0.81 -4.40
CA LEU A 75 -6.50 1.39 -3.89
C LEU A 75 -5.37 0.34 -3.84
N MET A 76 -5.73 -0.94 -3.83
CA MET A 76 -4.81 -2.07 -3.82
C MET A 76 -5.25 -3.16 -4.79
N LEU A 77 -4.30 -3.94 -5.27
CA LEU A 77 -4.54 -5.11 -6.11
C LEU A 77 -3.94 -6.35 -5.46
N LYS A 78 -4.65 -7.48 -5.61
CA LYS A 78 -4.08 -8.80 -5.32
C LYS A 78 -3.14 -9.16 -6.47
N GLU A 79 -1.88 -9.48 -6.16
CA GLU A 79 -0.95 -9.94 -7.18
C GLU A 79 -1.30 -11.35 -7.66
N LYS A 80 -1.10 -11.60 -8.95
CA LYS A 80 -1.19 -12.95 -9.52
C LYS A 80 0.05 -13.74 -9.06
N GLY A 81 -0.09 -14.58 -8.05
CA GLY A 81 0.96 -15.48 -7.58
C GLY A 81 0.49 -16.93 -7.58
N GLY A 82 1.28 -17.84 -8.17
CA GLY A 82 1.00 -19.28 -8.27
C GLY A 82 1.39 -20.11 -7.03
N GLY A 83 1.67 -19.48 -5.89
CA GLY A 83 2.09 -20.15 -4.64
C GLY A 83 1.03 -20.08 -3.53
N ARG A 84 1.34 -20.62 -2.35
CA ARG A 84 0.42 -20.65 -1.19
C ARG A 84 0.20 -19.28 -0.54
N SER A 85 1.06 -18.29 -0.81
CA SER A 85 1.00 -16.96 -0.21
C SER A 85 0.39 -15.93 -1.16
N THR A 86 -0.71 -15.31 -0.73
CA THR A 86 -1.30 -14.15 -1.41
C THR A 86 -0.56 -12.86 -1.04
N SER A 87 -0.14 -12.08 -2.03
CA SER A 87 0.44 -10.75 -1.85
C SER A 87 -0.40 -9.65 -2.49
N TYR A 88 -0.18 -8.42 -2.03
CA TYR A 88 -0.92 -7.23 -2.43
C TYR A 88 0.02 -6.07 -2.75
N VAL A 89 -0.37 -5.23 -3.70
CA VAL A 89 0.38 -4.04 -4.15
C VAL A 89 -0.53 -2.82 -4.25
N LEU A 90 0.05 -1.61 -4.24
CA LEU A 90 -0.70 -0.38 -4.54
C LEU A 90 -1.18 -0.38 -6.00
N ASN A 91 -2.34 0.22 -6.24
CA ASN A 91 -2.85 0.48 -7.57
C ASN A 91 -2.53 1.94 -7.97
N ILE A 92 -1.32 2.21 -8.46
CA ILE A 92 -0.80 3.56 -8.78
C ILE A 92 0.05 3.60 -10.05
#